data_AF-A0A7R9QLR3-F1
#
_entry.id   AF-A0A7R9QLR3-F1
#
_cell.length_a   1.000
_cell.length_b   1.000
_cell.length_c   1.000
_cell.angle_alpha   90.00
_cell.angle_beta   90.00
_cell.angle_gamma   90.00
#
_symmetry.space_group_name_H-M   'P 1'
#
loop_
_entity.id
_entity.type
_entity.pdbx_description
1 polymer ?
#
loop_
_entity_poly.entity_id
_entity_poly.type
_entity_poly.pdbx_seq_one_letter_code
_entity_poly.pdbx_strand_id
1 'polypeptide(L)'
;SQVDQNERPLYPHKIISAEILLNPFPDIIPRIKEKKTESKPEAKSKSKATKNFSLLSFGEEAEEEEEEGAKASEEFRGKSKSSHDLLKDDPKLSAVPAVETNDLMTSDEDIDDKKDSEREEDEEKKSESLDRIKAKLNKGLTKETICDKMKDIEEILDKDEEEFLDNEKRQKLIKQESCLSKVRDEFKALKKQMCAELKKKCEKVSKCKIYDNPAVAEFI
;
A
#
# COMPACT_ATOMS: atom_id res chain seq x y z
N SER A 1 25.64 26.37 11.89
CA SER A 1 24.23 26.11 12.20
C SER A 1 24.14 24.98 13.20
N GLN A 2 23.31 25.12 14.23
CA GLN A 2 23.10 24.02 15.18
C GLN A 2 22.13 23.02 14.55
N VAL A 3 22.55 21.75 14.47
CA VAL A 3 21.80 20.65 13.86
C VAL A 3 21.44 19.62 14.93
N ASP A 4 20.37 18.85 14.70
CA ASP A 4 19.99 17.71 15.54
C ASP A 4 20.77 16.43 15.16
N GLN A 5 20.39 15.29 15.77
CA GLN A 5 21.00 13.99 15.49
C GLN A 5 20.70 13.45 14.08
N ASN A 6 19.72 14.04 13.38
CA ASN A 6 19.31 13.66 12.03
C ASN A 6 19.73 14.72 11.00
N GLU A 7 20.76 15.50 11.31
CA GLU A 7 21.30 16.58 10.46
C GLU A 7 20.30 17.70 10.12
N ARG A 8 19.15 17.74 10.79
CA ARG A 8 18.15 18.78 10.58
C ARG A 8 18.53 20.04 11.35
N PRO A 9 18.54 21.22 10.72
CA PRO A 9 18.78 22.47 11.44
C PRO A 9 17.71 22.71 12.51
N LEU A 10 18.12 23.10 13.73
CA LEU A 10 17.19 23.46 14.82
C LEU A 10 16.27 24.62 14.43
N TYR A 11 16.79 25.55 13.63
CA TYR A 11 16.07 26.69 13.09
C TYR A 11 16.11 26.63 11.55
N PRO A 12 15.16 25.92 10.91
CA PRO A 12 15.16 25.80 9.46
C PRO A 12 14.84 27.14 8.81
N HIS A 13 15.72 27.60 7.92
CA HIS A 13 15.48 28.77 7.11
C HIS A 13 14.36 28.51 6.09
N LYS A 14 13.66 29.58 5.71
CA LYS A 14 12.58 29.54 4.72
C LYS A 14 12.93 30.42 3.53
N ILE A 15 12.58 29.97 2.34
CA ILE A 15 12.63 30.78 1.12
C ILE A 15 11.40 31.68 1.14
N ILE A 16 11.61 32.99 1.06
CA ILE A 16 10.52 34.00 1.12
C ILE A 16 9.92 34.20 -0.27
N SER A 17 10.77 34.34 -1.28
CA SER A 17 10.41 34.48 -2.69
C SER A 17 11.50 33.88 -3.57
N ALA A 18 11.16 33.61 -4.82
CA ALA A 18 12.10 33.20 -5.85
C ALA A 18 11.78 33.98 -7.12
N GLU A 19 12.81 34.54 -7.75
CA GLU A 19 12.71 35.34 -8.96
C GLU A 19 13.65 34.77 -10.02
N ILE A 20 13.20 34.71 -11.26
CA ILE A 20 14.00 34.22 -12.39
C ILE A 20 14.53 35.44 -13.13
N LEU A 21 15.84 35.71 -13.01
CA LEU A 21 16.47 36.88 -13.63
C LEU A 21 16.58 36.76 -15.15
N LEU A 22 16.97 35.57 -15.63
CA LEU A 22 17.05 35.25 -17.05
C LEU A 22 16.42 33.87 -17.27
N ASN A 23 15.35 33.80 -18.05
CA ASN A 23 14.73 32.54 -18.41
C ASN A 23 15.21 32.10 -19.81
N PRO A 24 16.08 31.07 -19.93
CA PRO A 24 16.52 30.56 -21.23
C PRO A 24 15.46 29.72 -21.95
N PHE A 25 14.37 29.36 -21.28
CA PHE A 25 13.30 28.51 -21.83
C PHE A 25 11.96 29.28 -21.82
N PRO A 26 11.68 30.08 -22.85
CA PRO A 26 10.45 30.89 -22.91
C PRO A 26 9.18 30.05 -23.12
N ASP A 27 9.33 28.80 -23.56
CA ASP A 27 8.25 27.84 -23.81
C ASP A 27 7.79 27.09 -22.55
N ILE A 28 8.56 27.13 -21.45
CA ILE A 28 8.15 26.50 -20.18
C ILE A 28 7.05 27.32 -19.53
N ILE A 29 5.84 26.76 -19.52
CA ILE A 29 4.67 27.32 -18.86
C ILE A 29 4.53 26.68 -17.45
N PRO A 30 4.55 27.47 -16.36
CA PRO A 30 4.37 26.94 -15.01
C PRO A 30 3.02 26.23 -14.85
N ARG A 31 3.03 25.07 -14.19
CA ARG A 31 1.80 24.34 -13.91
C ARG A 31 0.95 25.07 -12.87
N ILE A 32 -0.28 25.41 -13.23
CA ILE A 32 -1.27 25.94 -12.29
C ILE A 32 -1.70 24.79 -11.37
N LYS A 33 -1.25 24.81 -10.12
CA LYS A 33 -1.82 23.95 -9.08
C LYS A 33 -3.01 24.70 -8.49
N GLU A 34 -4.20 24.14 -8.63
CA GLU A 34 -5.34 24.61 -7.86
C GLU A 34 -4.93 24.62 -6.38
N LYS A 35 -5.03 25.78 -5.74
CA LYS A 35 -4.89 25.84 -4.29
C LYS A 35 -5.96 24.91 -3.75
N LYS A 36 -5.56 23.82 -3.10
CA LYS A 36 -6.47 22.96 -2.34
C LYS A 36 -7.17 23.84 -1.31
N THR A 37 -8.32 24.41 -1.67
CA THR A 37 -9.34 24.81 -0.71
C THR A 37 -9.62 23.56 0.09
N GLU A 38 -9.60 23.68 1.42
CA GLU A 38 -9.85 22.57 2.35
C GLU A 38 -10.94 21.66 1.81
N SER A 39 -10.52 20.46 1.43
CA SER A 39 -11.29 19.53 0.63
C SER A 39 -12.61 19.21 1.33
N LYS A 40 -13.73 19.53 0.67
CA LYS A 40 -14.96 18.77 0.88
C LYS A 40 -14.62 17.30 0.60
N PRO A 41 -15.09 16.33 1.41
CA PRO A 41 -14.73 14.93 1.20
C PRO A 41 -15.21 14.50 -0.19
N GLU A 42 -14.26 14.31 -1.09
CA GLU A 42 -14.52 13.77 -2.42
C GLU A 42 -15.06 12.35 -2.23
N ALA A 43 -16.30 12.14 -2.67
CA ALA A 43 -16.88 10.83 -2.76
C ALA A 43 -16.00 10.00 -3.70
N LYS A 44 -15.32 8.98 -3.16
CA LYS A 44 -14.50 8.05 -3.93
C LYS A 44 -15.31 7.55 -5.12
N SER A 45 -14.91 7.94 -6.34
CA SER A 45 -15.51 7.42 -7.56
C SER A 45 -15.22 5.93 -7.63
N LYS A 46 -16.26 5.10 -7.54
CA LYS A 46 -16.17 3.64 -7.75
C LYS A 46 -16.00 3.28 -9.23
N SER A 47 -15.29 4.10 -10.00
CA SER A 47 -14.97 3.79 -11.38
C SER A 47 -14.06 2.58 -11.39
N LYS A 48 -14.52 1.48 -11.99
CA LYS A 48 -13.71 0.28 -12.22
C LYS A 48 -12.44 0.71 -12.93
N ALA A 49 -11.29 0.44 -12.33
CA ALA A 49 -9.99 0.72 -12.94
C ALA A 49 -9.85 -0.20 -14.16
N THR A 50 -10.08 0.33 -15.35
CA THR A 50 -9.75 -0.37 -16.59
C THR A 50 -8.23 -0.40 -16.68
N LYS A 51 -7.64 -1.59 -16.79
CA LYS A 51 -6.20 -1.77 -17.00
C LYS A 51 -5.87 -1.29 -18.41
N ASN A 52 -5.66 0.01 -18.57
CA ASN A 52 -5.25 0.60 -19.85
C ASN A 52 -3.72 0.51 -19.92
N PHE A 53 -3.20 -0.62 -20.42
CA PHE A 53 -1.77 -0.82 -20.58
C PHE A 53 -1.15 0.24 -21.51
N SER A 54 -1.89 0.74 -22.49
CA SER A 54 -1.43 1.78 -23.44
C SER A 54 -0.98 3.13 -22.82
N LEU A 55 -1.25 3.38 -21.53
CA LEU A 55 -0.72 4.56 -20.82
C LEU A 55 0.71 4.35 -20.28
N LEU A 56 1.11 3.09 -20.18
CA LEU A 56 2.46 2.70 -19.79
C LEU A 56 3.25 2.58 -21.08
N SER A 57 4.42 3.22 -21.16
CA SER A 57 5.30 3.11 -22.33
C SER A 57 5.80 1.69 -22.60
N PHE A 58 5.52 0.73 -21.71
CA PHE A 58 5.75 -0.71 -21.85
C PHE A 58 4.46 -1.53 -22.00
N GLY A 59 3.30 -0.89 -21.99
CA GLY A 59 2.04 -1.63 -21.95
C GLY A 59 1.64 -2.25 -23.27
N GLU A 60 2.13 -1.74 -24.40
CA GLU A 60 2.00 -2.42 -25.70
C GLU A 60 2.81 -3.72 -25.72
N GLU A 61 4.06 -3.68 -25.23
CA GLU A 61 4.92 -4.86 -25.06
C GLU A 61 4.31 -5.89 -24.08
N ALA A 62 3.68 -5.41 -23.00
CA ALA A 62 3.02 -6.29 -22.03
C ALA A 62 1.73 -6.96 -22.56
N GLU A 63 0.96 -6.28 -23.42
CA GLU A 63 -0.23 -6.85 -24.05
C GLU A 63 0.15 -7.92 -25.10
N GLU A 64 1.22 -7.67 -25.87
CA GLU A 64 1.76 -8.63 -26.83
C GLU A 64 2.31 -9.89 -26.13
N GLU A 65 3.08 -9.73 -25.05
CA GLU A 65 3.61 -10.86 -24.28
C GLU A 65 2.52 -11.70 -23.59
N GLU A 66 1.44 -11.08 -23.10
CA GLU A 66 0.29 -11.81 -22.55
C GLU A 66 -0.43 -12.61 -23.63
N GLU A 67 -0.63 -12.04 -24.83
CA GLU A 67 -1.29 -12.72 -25.95
C GLU A 67 -0.45 -13.89 -26.48
N GLU A 68 0.87 -13.72 -26.62
CA GLU A 68 1.79 -14.79 -27.02
C GLU A 68 1.89 -15.89 -25.97
N GLY A 69 2.02 -15.52 -24.69
CA GLY A 69 2.05 -16.46 -23.58
C GLY A 69 0.75 -17.26 -23.45
N ALA A 70 -0.40 -16.63 -23.70
CA ALA A 70 -1.71 -17.27 -23.71
C ALA A 70 -1.84 -18.26 -24.89
N LYS A 71 -1.45 -17.85 -26.11
CA LYS A 71 -1.44 -18.72 -27.30
C LYS A 71 -0.55 -19.95 -27.10
N ALA A 72 0.66 -19.77 -26.60
CA ALA A 72 1.56 -20.89 -26.28
C ALA A 72 0.97 -21.79 -25.19
N SER A 73 0.38 -21.21 -24.14
CA SER A 73 -0.25 -21.98 -23.07
C SER A 73 -1.47 -22.76 -23.55
N GLU A 74 -2.23 -22.24 -24.50
CA GLU A 74 -3.36 -22.92 -25.14
C GLU A 74 -2.89 -24.05 -26.07
N GLU A 75 -1.87 -23.81 -26.89
CA GLU A 75 -1.30 -24.80 -27.80
C GLU A 75 -0.75 -26.03 -27.06
N PHE A 76 -0.11 -25.81 -25.91
CA PHE A 76 0.44 -26.86 -25.05
C PHE A 76 -0.51 -27.29 -23.92
N ARG A 77 -1.76 -26.84 -23.93
CA ARG A 77 -2.73 -27.20 -22.89
C ARG A 77 -3.02 -28.70 -22.93
N GLY A 78 -2.73 -29.39 -21.83
CA GLY A 78 -2.91 -30.84 -21.71
C GLY A 78 -1.85 -31.69 -22.43
N LYS A 79 -0.91 -31.07 -23.14
CA LYS A 79 0.27 -31.73 -23.72
C LYS A 79 1.46 -31.53 -22.79
N SER A 80 2.30 -32.55 -22.66
CA SER A 80 3.50 -32.42 -21.86
C SER A 80 4.45 -31.41 -22.52
N LYS A 81 5.13 -30.57 -21.75
CA LYS A 81 6.19 -29.66 -22.25
C LYS A 81 7.52 -30.42 -22.49
N SER A 82 7.42 -31.69 -22.89
CA SER A 82 8.57 -32.58 -23.11
C SER A 82 9.18 -32.35 -24.49
N SER A 83 10.50 -32.20 -24.56
CA SER A 83 11.22 -32.05 -25.83
C SER A 83 10.91 -33.17 -26.83
N HIS A 84 10.64 -34.39 -26.35
CA HIS A 84 10.34 -35.55 -27.19
C HIS A 84 8.99 -35.43 -27.93
N ASP A 85 8.05 -34.67 -27.38
CA ASP A 85 6.71 -34.47 -27.98
C ASP A 85 6.63 -33.18 -28.81
N LEU A 86 7.50 -32.22 -28.53
CA LEU A 86 7.56 -30.91 -29.18
C LEU A 86 8.34 -30.95 -30.51
N LEU A 87 9.45 -31.69 -30.55
CA LEU A 87 10.34 -31.76 -31.70
C LEU A 87 10.09 -33.03 -32.52
N LYS A 88 8.95 -33.06 -33.23
CA LYS A 88 8.50 -34.24 -34.00
C LYS A 88 9.39 -34.60 -35.19
N ASP A 89 10.19 -33.64 -35.66
CA ASP A 89 11.01 -33.78 -36.86
C ASP A 89 12.46 -34.19 -36.56
N ASP A 90 12.87 -34.30 -35.29
CA ASP A 90 14.24 -34.73 -34.94
C ASP A 90 14.34 -36.27 -34.98
N PRO A 91 15.12 -36.87 -35.90
CA PRO A 91 15.26 -38.32 -36.00
C PRO A 91 15.92 -38.97 -34.78
N LYS A 92 16.53 -38.18 -33.88
CA LYS A 92 17.15 -38.66 -32.64
C LYS A 92 16.18 -38.77 -31.47
N LEU A 93 14.96 -38.22 -31.59
CA LEU A 93 13.94 -38.27 -30.54
C LEU A 93 12.89 -39.34 -30.87
N SER A 94 12.79 -40.37 -30.03
CA SER A 94 11.76 -41.39 -30.19
C SER A 94 10.47 -40.99 -29.46
N ALA A 95 9.37 -40.90 -30.19
CA ALA A 95 8.02 -40.73 -29.62
C ALA A 95 7.38 -42.04 -29.14
N VAL A 96 8.08 -43.17 -29.31
CA VAL A 96 7.62 -44.50 -28.90
C VAL A 96 7.99 -44.72 -27.43
N PRO A 97 7.03 -45.04 -26.55
CA PRO A 97 7.34 -45.39 -25.17
C PRO A 97 8.25 -46.63 -25.14
N ALA A 98 9.27 -46.62 -24.28
CA ALA A 98 10.24 -47.71 -24.18
C ALA A 98 9.63 -49.04 -23.69
N VAL A 99 8.38 -49.02 -23.23
CA VAL A 99 7.62 -50.17 -22.74
C VAL A 99 6.25 -50.16 -23.43
N GLU A 100 5.86 -51.29 -24.01
CA GLU A 100 4.51 -51.47 -24.55
C GLU A 100 3.53 -51.55 -23.37
N THR A 101 2.71 -50.51 -23.18
CA THR A 101 1.73 -50.44 -22.08
C THR A 101 0.52 -51.36 -22.26
N ASN A 102 0.48 -52.15 -23.34
CA ASN A 102 -0.57 -53.14 -23.56
C ASN A 102 -0.55 -54.26 -22.50
N ASP A 103 0.60 -54.49 -21.85
CA ASP A 103 0.72 -55.49 -20.77
C ASP A 103 0.49 -54.91 -19.36
N LEU A 104 0.20 -53.61 -19.23
CA LEU A 104 -0.03 -52.94 -17.93
C LEU A 104 -1.44 -52.35 -17.80
N MET A 105 -2.29 -52.47 -18.83
CA MET A 105 -3.69 -52.06 -18.79
C MET A 105 -4.60 -53.24 -18.49
N THR A 106 -4.46 -53.81 -17.28
CA THR A 106 -5.55 -54.52 -16.61
C THR A 106 -5.47 -54.24 -15.12
N SER A 107 -6.01 -53.10 -14.66
CA SER A 107 -6.68 -52.95 -13.35
C SER A 107 -6.98 -51.49 -13.02
N ASP A 108 -8.13 -51.02 -13.49
CA ASP A 108 -9.12 -50.41 -12.59
C ASP A 108 -10.35 -51.32 -12.71
N GLU A 109 -10.83 -52.16 -11.79
CA GLU A 109 -10.41 -52.83 -10.54
C GLU A 109 -11.29 -54.13 -10.52
N ASP A 110 -10.92 -55.16 -9.75
CA ASP A 110 -11.55 -56.50 -9.56
C ASP A 110 -11.07 -57.68 -10.45
N ILE A 111 -9.87 -58.25 -10.21
CA ILE A 111 -9.62 -59.70 -10.43
C ILE A 111 -8.71 -60.29 -9.34
N ASP A 112 -9.28 -61.32 -8.71
CA ASP A 112 -8.69 -62.35 -7.85
C ASP A 112 -7.33 -62.90 -8.31
N ASP A 113 -6.47 -63.13 -7.31
CA ASP A 113 -5.72 -64.36 -7.07
C ASP A 113 -5.00 -65.09 -8.25
N LYS A 114 -3.66 -65.12 -8.12
CA LYS A 114 -2.72 -66.24 -8.34
C LYS A 114 -1.78 -66.27 -9.57
N LYS A 115 -0.49 -66.14 -9.20
CA LYS A 115 0.70 -66.97 -9.55
C LYS A 115 1.26 -66.85 -10.98
N ASP A 116 2.57 -66.88 -11.22
CA ASP A 116 3.73 -67.31 -10.42
C ASP A 116 5.03 -66.76 -11.07
N SER A 117 6.13 -66.66 -10.31
CA SER A 117 7.46 -66.78 -10.95
C SER A 117 8.65 -65.95 -10.39
N GLU A 118 9.01 -66.12 -9.11
CA GLU A 118 10.42 -66.08 -8.59
C GLU A 118 11.20 -64.74 -8.49
N ARG A 119 11.04 -64.05 -7.35
CA ARG A 119 12.13 -63.54 -6.49
C ARG A 119 11.56 -63.09 -5.14
N GLU A 120 11.35 -64.08 -4.28
CA GLU A 120 10.95 -63.93 -2.88
C GLU A 120 12.13 -63.39 -2.06
N GLU A 121 12.07 -62.11 -1.72
CA GLU A 121 12.52 -61.51 -0.45
C GLU A 121 12.49 -59.97 -0.63
N ASP A 122 11.61 -59.30 0.14
CA ASP A 122 11.51 -57.84 0.36
C ASP A 122 10.35 -57.02 -0.28
N GLU A 123 9.22 -57.61 -0.66
CA GLU A 123 8.01 -56.81 -1.02
C GLU A 123 7.35 -56.12 0.20
N GLU A 124 7.39 -56.71 1.41
CA GLU A 124 6.87 -56.06 2.62
C GLU A 124 7.69 -54.83 3.03
N LYS A 125 9.01 -54.89 2.89
CA LYS A 125 9.87 -53.73 3.20
C LYS A 125 9.67 -52.60 2.18
N LYS A 126 9.32 -52.93 0.93
CA LYS A 126 9.10 -51.97 -0.15
C LYS A 126 7.74 -51.27 -0.01
N SER A 127 6.68 -52.00 0.33
CA SER A 127 5.36 -51.42 0.63
C SER A 127 5.43 -50.54 1.88
N GLU A 128 6.06 -51.01 2.96
CA GLU A 128 6.25 -50.21 4.17
C GLU A 128 7.11 -48.97 3.92
N SER A 129 8.13 -49.06 3.06
CA SER A 129 8.97 -47.91 2.70
C SER A 129 8.17 -46.88 1.90
N LEU A 130 7.34 -47.32 0.94
CA LEU A 130 6.45 -46.44 0.16
C LEU A 130 5.38 -45.78 1.04
N ASP A 131 4.81 -46.50 1.99
CA ASP A 131 3.83 -45.97 2.94
C ASP A 131 4.46 -44.95 3.91
N ARG A 132 5.69 -45.20 4.36
CA ARG A 132 6.46 -44.23 5.16
C ARG A 132 6.82 -42.98 4.36
N ILE A 133 7.11 -43.10 3.06
CA ILE A 133 7.41 -41.97 2.17
C ILE A 133 6.14 -41.16 1.89
N LYS A 134 5.01 -41.80 1.56
CA LYS A 134 3.69 -41.13 1.40
C LYS A 134 3.26 -40.42 2.69
N ALA A 135 3.43 -41.04 3.85
CA ALA A 135 3.09 -40.44 5.14
C ALA A 135 3.98 -39.23 5.48
N LYS A 136 5.26 -39.23 5.07
CA LYS A 136 6.17 -38.10 5.26
C LYS A 136 5.87 -36.94 4.29
N LEU A 137 5.47 -37.24 3.05
CA LEU A 137 5.07 -36.23 2.07
C LEU A 137 3.74 -35.56 2.44
N ASN A 138 2.77 -36.32 2.95
CA ASN A 138 1.48 -35.80 3.41
C ASN A 138 1.54 -35.05 4.75
N LYS A 139 2.59 -35.25 5.56
CA LYS A 139 2.86 -34.46 6.77
C LYS A 139 3.54 -33.12 6.48
N GLY A 140 3.95 -32.87 5.24
CA GLY A 140 4.79 -31.73 4.87
C GLY A 140 4.03 -30.45 4.51
N LEU A 141 3.03 -30.50 3.63
CA LEU A 141 2.38 -29.29 3.10
C LEU A 141 0.92 -29.63 2.74
N THR A 142 0.00 -29.56 3.70
CA THR A 142 -1.42 -29.44 3.33
C THR A 142 -1.66 -28.01 2.87
N LYS A 143 -2.38 -27.84 1.75
CA LYS A 143 -2.75 -26.52 1.22
C LYS A 143 -3.47 -25.66 2.28
N GLU A 144 -4.13 -26.31 3.24
CA GLU A 144 -4.75 -25.68 4.41
C GLU A 144 -3.71 -24.97 5.30
N THR A 145 -2.61 -25.62 5.69
CA THR A 145 -1.58 -24.97 6.54
C THR A 145 -0.83 -23.82 5.85
N ILE A 146 -0.75 -23.81 4.52
CA ILE A 146 -0.19 -22.69 3.75
C ILE A 146 -1.22 -21.56 3.64
N CYS A 147 -2.49 -21.89 3.33
CA CYS A 147 -3.59 -20.93 3.31
C CYS A 147 -3.82 -20.27 4.67
N ASP A 148 -3.74 -21.01 5.77
CA ASP A 148 -3.95 -20.48 7.11
C ASP A 148 -2.79 -19.58 7.53
N LYS A 149 -1.54 -19.97 7.23
CA LYS A 149 -0.37 -19.08 7.42
C LYS A 149 -0.44 -17.82 6.53
N MET A 150 -0.99 -17.92 5.32
CA MET A 150 -1.17 -16.76 4.44
C MET A 150 -2.27 -15.82 4.96
N LYS A 151 -3.38 -16.36 5.47
CA LYS A 151 -4.45 -15.56 6.12
C LYS A 151 -3.96 -14.89 7.39
N ASP A 152 -3.17 -15.58 8.23
CA ASP A 152 -2.61 -15.00 9.45
C ASP A 152 -1.66 -13.83 9.13
N ILE A 153 -0.85 -13.95 8.05
CA ILE A 153 0.03 -12.87 7.58
C ILE A 153 -0.79 -11.70 7.01
N GLU A 154 -1.84 -11.97 6.24
CA GLU A 154 -2.72 -10.95 5.66
C GLU A 154 -3.49 -10.19 6.76
N GLU A 155 -3.97 -10.90 7.79
CA GLU A 155 -4.64 -10.28 8.95
C GLU A 155 -3.69 -9.44 9.82
N ILE A 156 -2.40 -9.78 9.88
CA ILE A 156 -1.39 -8.97 10.57
C ILE A 156 -1.06 -7.71 9.75
N LEU A 157 -0.89 -7.83 8.42
CA LEU A 157 -0.60 -6.71 7.54
C LEU A 157 -1.75 -5.69 7.50
N ASP A 158 -3.00 -6.15 7.45
CA ASP A 158 -4.18 -5.28 7.48
C ASP A 158 -4.32 -4.54 8.83
N LYS A 159 -3.97 -5.18 9.94
CA LYS A 159 -3.96 -4.55 11.28
C LYS A 159 -2.87 -3.49 11.42
N ASP A 160 -1.66 -3.76 10.93
CA ASP A 160 -0.53 -2.81 10.98
C ASP A 160 -0.81 -1.56 10.11
N GLU A 161 -1.50 -1.73 8.97
CA GLU A 161 -1.86 -0.63 8.08
C GLU A 161 -2.99 0.25 8.67
N GLU A 162 -4.01 -0.35 9.32
CA GLU A 162 -5.04 0.39 10.06
C GLU A 162 -4.47 1.16 11.26
N GLU A 163 -3.58 0.53 12.04
CA GLU A 163 -2.98 1.15 13.23
C GLU A 163 -2.05 2.32 12.88
N PHE A 164 -1.33 2.24 11.75
CA PHE A 164 -0.51 3.33 11.21
C PHE A 164 -1.35 4.52 10.73
N LEU A 165 -2.44 4.25 9.99
CA LEU A 165 -3.37 5.27 9.50
C LEU A 165 -4.08 6.02 10.64
N ASP A 166 -4.41 5.32 11.72
CA ASP A 166 -5.07 5.92 12.87
C ASP A 166 -4.12 6.75 13.75
N ASN A 167 -2.84 6.37 13.83
CA ASN A 167 -1.83 7.17 14.52
C ASN A 167 -1.56 8.51 13.79
N GLU A 168 -1.49 8.51 12.45
CA GLU A 168 -1.30 9.74 11.67
C GLU A 168 -2.50 10.70 11.82
N LYS A 169 -3.73 10.18 11.78
CA LYS A 169 -4.95 10.98 12.02
C LYS A 169 -4.95 11.57 13.43
N ARG A 170 -4.57 10.78 14.43
CA ARG A 170 -4.51 11.22 15.83
C ARG A 170 -3.48 12.33 16.03
N GLN A 171 -2.31 12.23 15.42
CA GLN A 171 -1.31 13.30 15.47
C GLN A 171 -1.80 14.59 14.79
N LYS A 172 -2.50 14.48 13.66
CA LYS A 172 -3.12 15.63 12.98
C LYS A 172 -4.16 16.31 13.87
N LEU A 173 -5.02 15.54 14.53
CA LEU A 173 -6.03 16.06 15.47
C LEU A 173 -5.40 16.76 16.66
N ILE A 174 -4.39 16.16 17.31
CA ILE A 174 -3.67 16.77 18.44
C ILE A 174 -3.03 18.10 18.01
N LYS A 175 -2.41 18.13 16.82
CA LYS A 175 -1.79 19.35 16.29
C LYS A 175 -2.84 20.44 16.03
N GLN A 176 -3.98 20.08 15.44
CA GLN A 176 -5.10 20.98 15.20
C GLN A 176 -5.65 21.55 16.52
N GLU A 177 -5.87 20.69 17.52
CA GLU A 177 -6.39 21.09 18.83
C GLU A 177 -5.41 22.01 19.57
N SER A 178 -4.10 21.73 19.52
CA SER A 178 -3.08 22.62 20.08
C SER A 178 -3.06 24.00 19.41
N CYS A 179 -3.28 24.04 18.09
CA CYS A 179 -3.34 25.29 17.33
C CYS A 179 -4.58 26.09 17.71
N LEU A 180 -5.73 25.43 17.80
CA LEU A 180 -6.99 26.06 18.23
C LEU A 180 -6.92 26.59 19.67
N SER A 181 -6.25 25.87 20.57
CA SER A 181 -6.04 26.35 21.95
C SER A 181 -5.24 27.66 21.97
N LYS A 182 -4.14 27.75 21.20
CA LYS A 182 -3.33 28.97 21.10
C LYS A 182 -4.14 30.16 20.57
N VAL A 183 -4.90 29.94 19.50
CA VAL A 183 -5.79 30.97 18.93
C VAL A 183 -6.85 31.42 19.97
N ARG A 184 -7.38 30.48 20.76
CA ARG A 184 -8.37 30.78 21.80
C ARG A 184 -7.78 31.61 22.94
N ASP A 185 -6.56 31.31 23.35
CA ASP A 185 -5.83 32.06 24.38
C ASP A 185 -5.45 33.47 23.90
N GLU A 186 -4.97 33.60 22.65
CA GLU A 186 -4.70 34.88 22.00
C GLU A 186 -5.97 35.74 21.91
N PHE A 187 -7.09 35.14 21.49
CA PHE A 187 -8.39 35.83 21.45
C PHE A 187 -8.83 36.31 22.84
N LYS A 188 -8.62 35.48 23.88
CA LYS A 188 -8.94 35.83 25.27
C LYS A 188 -8.06 36.97 25.78
N ALA A 189 -6.76 36.95 25.46
CA ALA A 189 -5.83 38.01 25.80
C ALA A 189 -6.18 39.33 25.11
N LEU A 190 -6.48 39.29 23.81
CA LEU A 190 -6.90 40.46 23.04
C LEU A 190 -8.22 41.04 23.56
N LYS A 191 -9.20 40.18 23.87
CA LYS A 191 -10.46 40.60 24.51
C LYS A 191 -10.21 41.32 25.85
N LYS A 192 -9.28 40.81 26.67
CA LYS A 192 -8.91 41.43 27.95
C LYS A 192 -8.25 42.80 27.75
N GLN A 193 -7.36 42.92 26.77
CA GLN A 193 -6.72 44.20 26.40
C GLN A 193 -7.76 45.22 25.92
N MET A 194 -8.66 44.83 25.01
CA MET A 194 -9.73 45.71 24.52
C MET A 194 -10.65 46.19 25.66
N CYS A 195 -11.06 45.29 26.56
CA CYS A 195 -11.87 45.67 27.72
C CYS A 195 -11.11 46.64 28.65
N ALA A 196 -9.79 46.46 28.84
CA ALA A 196 -8.98 47.37 29.65
C ALA A 196 -8.83 48.75 29.00
N GLU A 197 -8.66 48.81 27.68
CA GLU A 197 -8.61 50.08 26.94
C GLU A 197 -9.93 50.84 27.00
N LEU A 198 -11.06 50.15 26.84
CA LEU A 198 -12.39 50.76 26.97
C LEU A 198 -12.61 51.33 28.37
N LYS A 199 -12.20 50.62 29.43
CA LYS A 199 -12.24 51.12 30.82
C LYS A 199 -11.39 52.38 30.99
N LYS A 200 -10.14 52.37 30.48
CA LYS A 200 -9.25 53.55 30.52
C LYS A 200 -9.82 54.74 29.75
N LYS A 201 -10.49 54.51 28.61
CA LYS A 201 -11.15 55.57 27.83
C LYS A 201 -12.33 56.17 28.61
N CYS A 202 -13.19 55.35 29.22
CA CYS A 202 -14.28 55.85 30.07
C CYS A 202 -13.76 56.66 31.26
N GLU A 203 -12.72 56.19 31.95
CA GLU A 203 -12.18 56.87 33.13
C GLU A 203 -11.51 58.22 32.81
N LYS A 204 -10.88 58.33 31.63
CA LYS A 204 -10.36 59.61 31.11
C LYS A 204 -11.49 60.57 30.77
N VAL A 205 -12.59 60.09 30.18
CA VAL A 205 -13.77 60.92 29.86
C VAL A 205 -14.46 61.43 31.13
N SER A 206 -14.52 60.64 32.20
CA SER A 206 -15.06 61.12 33.49
C SER A 206 -14.11 62.09 34.21
N LYS A 207 -12.79 61.88 34.17
CA LYS A 207 -11.82 62.85 34.74
C LYS A 207 -11.81 64.20 34.01
N CYS A 208 -11.95 64.25 32.69
CA CYS A 208 -12.03 65.52 31.96
C CYS A 208 -13.34 66.29 32.19
N LYS A 209 -14.40 65.64 32.70
CA LYS A 209 -15.67 66.30 33.07
C LYS A 209 -15.65 66.88 34.48
N ILE A 210 -14.72 66.44 35.33
CA ILE A 210 -14.47 66.99 36.66
C ILE A 210 -13.28 67.95 36.54
N TYR A 211 -13.46 69.04 35.78
CA TYR A 211 -12.60 70.21 35.90
C TYR A 211 -13.35 71.18 36.81
N ASP A 212 -12.96 71.21 38.08
CA ASP A 212 -13.39 72.26 38.99
C ASP A 212 -12.86 73.58 38.45
N ASN A 213 -13.77 74.39 37.90
CA ASN A 213 -13.44 75.72 37.40
C ASN A 213 -13.14 76.61 38.63
N PRO A 214 -11.89 77.04 38.84
CA PRO A 214 -11.51 77.80 40.04
C PRO A 214 -12.23 79.15 40.13
N ALA A 215 -12.80 79.65 39.03
CA ALA A 215 -13.59 80.89 39.01
C ALA A 215 -14.96 80.78 39.72
N VAL A 216 -15.44 79.57 40.03
CA VAL A 216 -16.73 79.38 40.74
C VAL A 216 -16.55 79.33 42.26
N ALA A 217 -15.31 79.17 42.76
CA ALA A 217 -15.02 79.06 44.19
C ALA A 217 -14.93 80.42 44.92
N GLU A 218 -14.80 81.55 44.21
CA GLU A 218 -14.69 82.89 44.80
C GLU A 218 -16.05 83.61 45.00
N PHE A 219 -17.18 82.93 44.76
CA PHE A 219 -18.52 83.52 44.88
C PHE A 219 -19.45 82.81 45.90
N ILE A 220 -18.88 82.14 46.90
CA ILE A 220 -19.62 81.65 48.08
C ILE A 220 -19.08 82.29 49.35
#